data_AF-A0A1M3NTE8-F1
#
_entry.id   AF-A0A1M3NTE8-F1
#
_cell.length_a   1.000
_cell.length_b   1.000
_cell.length_c   1.000
_cell.angle_alpha   90.00
_cell.angle_beta   90.00
_cell.angle_gamma   90.00
#
_symmetry.space_group_name_H-M   'P 1'
#
loop_
_entity.id
_entity.type
_entity.pdbx_description
1 polymer ?
#
loop_
_entity_poly.entity_id
_entity_poly.type
_entity_poly.pdbx_seq_one_letter_code
_entity_poly.pdbx_strand_id
1 'polypeptide(L)'
;MSADNPPLRAAPAHRLSRPATRAVVLEDIARAFIQGAERDPLAAESFADIGAALIPRVSMSSAVAVARMLAGRKDVPAPVLAALAARGLRPKGVTPAADPPRPKRKRVSRAPATPADGAARERMIADAARLAHLDAPPDLRRRADSIALLALARASERRDREDVVAILARVLGLPAAALDPLFDETSGELVAIACRAAGLEDADAIRIFVGVGPAATRSGAGLQEAMTSFQSLDRPTAARLLRTITRDEPEPLPAAQETAARSPRRQAAAAATLSPRSTAQSGLKDPKAATPASRTDGRNRG
;
A
#
# COMPACT_ATOMS: atom_id res chain seq x y z
N MET A 1 51.59 7.25 -4.79
CA MET A 1 50.58 7.49 -5.84
C MET A 1 49.30 6.80 -5.40
N SER A 2 48.45 7.50 -4.65
CA SER A 2 47.19 6.96 -4.14
C SER A 2 46.15 7.01 -5.26
N ALA A 3 45.69 5.84 -5.69
CA ALA A 3 44.63 5.71 -6.69
C ALA A 3 43.30 6.13 -6.06
N ASP A 4 42.85 7.31 -6.46
CA ASP A 4 41.55 7.90 -6.14
C ASP A 4 40.48 7.05 -6.82
N ASN A 5 39.76 6.24 -6.04
CA ASN A 5 38.76 5.31 -6.54
C ASN A 5 37.40 6.05 -6.52
N PRO A 6 36.84 6.46 -7.67
CA PRO A 6 35.62 7.24 -7.69
C PRO A 6 34.47 6.42 -7.09
N PRO A 7 33.55 7.05 -6.33
CA PRO A 7 32.44 6.34 -5.74
C PRO A 7 31.58 5.71 -6.84
N LEU A 8 31.44 4.38 -6.78
CA LEU A 8 30.50 3.61 -7.58
C LEU A 8 29.11 4.25 -7.45
N ARG A 9 28.71 5.02 -8.46
CA ARG A 9 27.33 5.50 -8.60
C ARG A 9 26.43 4.27 -8.57
N ALA A 10 25.66 4.12 -7.50
CA ALA A 10 24.62 3.10 -7.40
C ALA A 10 23.76 3.18 -8.67
N ALA A 11 23.78 2.11 -9.47
CA ALA A 11 22.94 2.02 -10.64
C ALA A 11 21.49 2.28 -10.22
N PRO A 12 20.73 3.12 -10.94
CA PRO A 12 19.34 3.35 -10.61
C PRO A 12 18.63 2.00 -10.66
N ALA A 13 18.15 1.53 -9.50
CA ALA A 13 17.33 0.33 -9.42
C ALA A 13 16.25 0.44 -10.50
N HIS A 14 16.31 -0.46 -11.49
CA HIS A 14 15.40 -0.48 -12.63
C HIS A 14 13.98 -0.47 -12.08
N ARG A 15 13.32 0.70 -12.14
CA ARG A 15 11.89 0.82 -11.93
C ARG A 15 11.25 -0.04 -13.01
N LEU A 16 10.84 -1.25 -12.66
CA LEU A 16 9.98 -2.06 -13.51
C LEU A 16 8.83 -1.14 -13.93
N SER A 17 8.68 -0.97 -15.23
CA SER A 17 7.92 0.13 -15.78
C SER A 17 6.44 -0.01 -15.40
N ARG A 18 5.86 1.05 -14.79
CA ARG A 18 4.42 1.24 -14.48
C ARG A 18 3.40 0.57 -15.44
N PRO A 19 3.59 0.52 -16.77
CA PRO A 19 2.69 -0.20 -17.68
C PRO A 19 2.62 -1.73 -17.52
N ALA A 20 3.72 -2.41 -17.14
CA ALA A 20 3.74 -3.88 -17.02
C ALA A 20 2.84 -4.37 -15.87
N THR A 21 2.85 -3.59 -14.80
CA THR A 21 2.12 -3.77 -13.56
C THR A 21 0.59 -3.72 -13.77
N ARG A 22 0.08 -2.77 -14.56
CA ARG A 22 -1.36 -2.68 -14.91
C ARG A 22 -1.81 -3.80 -15.85
N ALA A 23 -0.91 -4.27 -16.71
CA ALA A 23 -1.19 -5.37 -17.62
C ALA A 23 -1.47 -6.67 -16.85
N VAL A 24 -0.64 -6.99 -15.86
CA VAL A 24 -0.82 -8.18 -15.02
C VAL A 24 -2.19 -8.17 -14.35
N VAL A 25 -2.59 -7.04 -13.75
CA VAL A 25 -3.89 -6.94 -13.08
C VAL A 25 -5.05 -7.08 -14.07
N LEU A 26 -4.97 -6.46 -15.26
CA LEU A 26 -5.99 -6.61 -16.28
C LEU A 26 -6.12 -8.07 -16.75
N GLU A 27 -5.00 -8.76 -16.94
CA GLU A 27 -4.97 -10.18 -17.32
C GLU A 27 -5.54 -11.08 -16.20
N ASP A 28 -5.23 -10.80 -14.94
CA ASP A 28 -5.76 -11.54 -13.79
C ASP A 28 -7.29 -11.38 -13.68
N ILE A 29 -7.81 -10.16 -13.83
CA ILE A 29 -9.27 -9.90 -13.80
C ILE A 29 -9.95 -10.55 -15.01
N ALA A 30 -9.34 -10.46 -16.20
CA ALA A 30 -9.85 -11.14 -17.40
C ALA A 30 -9.89 -12.67 -17.21
N ARG A 31 -8.86 -13.25 -16.56
CA ARG A 31 -8.82 -14.68 -16.23
C ARG A 31 -9.90 -15.06 -15.23
N ALA A 32 -10.08 -14.28 -14.17
CA ALA A 32 -11.14 -14.49 -13.18
C ALA A 32 -12.53 -14.43 -13.84
N PHE A 33 -12.75 -13.46 -14.73
CA PHE A 33 -13.96 -13.40 -15.54
C PHE A 33 -14.14 -14.66 -16.39
N ILE A 34 -13.13 -15.10 -17.13
CA ILE A 34 -13.23 -16.30 -17.97
C ILE A 34 -13.57 -17.56 -17.16
N GLN A 35 -13.01 -17.68 -15.95
CA GLN A 35 -13.25 -18.81 -15.04
C GLN A 35 -14.62 -18.74 -14.36
N GLY A 36 -15.17 -17.55 -14.10
CA GLY A 36 -16.38 -17.36 -13.29
C GLY A 36 -17.62 -16.80 -13.99
N ALA A 37 -17.52 -16.31 -15.23
CA ALA A 37 -18.55 -15.50 -15.90
C ALA A 37 -19.93 -16.15 -16.00
N GLU A 38 -20.02 -17.47 -16.14
CA GLU A 38 -21.31 -18.17 -16.21
C GLU A 38 -22.00 -18.28 -14.85
N ARG A 39 -21.27 -18.03 -13.75
CA ARG A 39 -21.74 -18.29 -12.37
C ARG A 39 -21.89 -17.04 -11.53
N ASP A 40 -21.22 -15.93 -11.87
CA ASP A 40 -21.20 -14.72 -11.04
C ASP A 40 -21.47 -13.44 -11.86
N PRO A 41 -22.69 -12.87 -11.79
CA PRO A 41 -23.02 -11.61 -12.46
C PRO A 41 -22.24 -10.40 -11.90
N LEU A 42 -21.79 -10.46 -10.64
CA LEU A 42 -20.96 -9.38 -10.07
C LEU A 42 -19.56 -9.39 -10.67
N ALA A 43 -18.99 -10.57 -10.95
CA ALA A 43 -17.71 -10.67 -11.64
C ALA A 43 -17.77 -10.08 -13.06
N ALA A 44 -18.88 -10.29 -13.77
CA ALA A 44 -19.10 -9.70 -15.09
C ALA A 44 -19.22 -8.17 -15.03
N GLU A 45 -19.96 -7.63 -14.06
CA GLU A 45 -20.09 -6.17 -13.82
C GLU A 45 -18.73 -5.55 -13.45
N SER A 46 -18.01 -6.14 -12.50
CA SER A 46 -16.66 -5.67 -12.12
C SER A 46 -15.68 -5.74 -13.29
N PHE A 47 -15.72 -6.78 -14.11
CA PHE A 47 -14.87 -6.87 -15.30
C PHE A 47 -15.23 -5.83 -16.35
N ALA A 48 -16.52 -5.58 -16.57
CA ALA A 48 -17.00 -4.54 -17.50
C ALA A 48 -16.40 -3.18 -17.13
N ASP A 49 -16.51 -2.85 -15.85
CA ASP A 49 -16.08 -1.59 -15.27
C ASP A 49 -14.55 -1.44 -15.25
N ILE A 50 -13.85 -2.38 -14.61
CA ILE A 50 -12.40 -2.30 -14.39
C ILE A 50 -11.67 -2.53 -15.71
N GLY A 51 -12.12 -3.49 -16.52
CA GLY A 51 -11.55 -3.78 -17.82
C GLY A 51 -11.61 -2.56 -18.73
N ALA A 52 -12.77 -1.90 -18.85
CA ALA A 52 -12.92 -0.70 -19.66
C ALA A 52 -12.04 0.47 -19.18
N ALA A 53 -11.81 0.60 -17.88
CA ALA A 53 -10.93 1.63 -17.31
C ALA A 53 -9.43 1.35 -17.55
N LEU A 54 -9.01 0.08 -17.51
CA LEU A 54 -7.61 -0.32 -17.62
C LEU A 54 -7.13 -0.49 -19.07
N ILE A 55 -7.98 -0.98 -19.98
CA ILE A 55 -7.61 -1.25 -21.38
C ILE A 55 -6.96 -0.05 -22.07
N PRO A 56 -7.43 1.21 -21.94
CA PRO A 56 -6.79 2.35 -22.56
C PRO A 56 -5.39 2.67 -22.00
N ARG A 57 -5.06 2.17 -20.81
CA ARG A 57 -3.87 2.56 -20.03
C ARG A 57 -2.75 1.51 -20.04
N VAL A 58 -3.01 0.30 -20.55
CA VAL A 58 -2.00 -0.77 -20.67
C VAL A 58 -1.26 -0.70 -22.00
N SER A 59 -0.11 -1.38 -22.10
CA SER A 59 0.61 -1.50 -23.37
C SER A 59 -0.24 -2.19 -24.45
N MET A 60 0.10 -1.99 -25.73
CA MET A 60 -0.64 -2.64 -26.83
C MET A 60 -0.51 -4.16 -26.80
N SER A 61 0.66 -4.70 -26.45
CA SER A 61 0.86 -6.16 -26.33
C SER A 61 -0.04 -6.77 -25.26
N SER A 62 -0.22 -6.10 -24.13
CA SER A 62 -1.12 -6.53 -23.06
C SER A 62 -2.60 -6.47 -23.47
N ALA A 63 -3.02 -5.41 -24.16
CA ALA A 63 -4.38 -5.33 -24.69
C ALA A 63 -4.66 -6.45 -25.72
N VAL A 64 -3.67 -6.79 -26.55
CA VAL A 64 -3.75 -7.93 -27.49
C VAL A 64 -3.86 -9.26 -26.73
N ALA A 65 -3.09 -9.45 -25.66
CA ALA A 65 -3.17 -10.66 -24.83
C ALA A 65 -4.59 -10.84 -24.26
N VAL A 66 -5.16 -9.78 -23.69
CA VAL A 66 -6.53 -9.77 -23.17
C VAL A 66 -7.55 -10.02 -24.28
N ALA A 67 -7.41 -9.39 -25.44
CA ALA A 67 -8.29 -9.65 -26.58
C ALA A 67 -8.24 -11.12 -27.04
N ARG A 68 -7.06 -11.76 -27.01
CA ARG A 68 -6.92 -13.19 -27.29
C ARG A 68 -7.59 -14.06 -26.24
N MET A 69 -7.46 -13.73 -24.96
CA MET A 69 -8.12 -14.44 -23.87
C MET A 69 -9.65 -14.41 -24.00
N LEU A 70 -10.20 -13.31 -24.52
CA LEU A 70 -11.64 -13.14 -24.72
C LEU A 70 -12.17 -13.74 -26.04
N ALA A 71 -11.31 -14.16 -26.96
CA ALA A 71 -11.73 -14.68 -28.26
C ALA A 71 -12.59 -15.94 -28.11
N GLY A 72 -13.68 -16.02 -28.88
CA GLY A 72 -14.63 -17.14 -28.84
C GLY A 72 -15.53 -17.19 -27.59
N ARG A 73 -15.40 -16.22 -26.66
CA ARG A 73 -16.28 -16.13 -25.50
C ARG A 73 -17.60 -15.47 -25.89
N LYS A 74 -18.68 -16.07 -25.43
CA LYS A 74 -20.00 -15.44 -25.38
C LYS A 74 -20.05 -14.54 -24.14
N ASP A 75 -20.87 -13.50 -24.20
CA ASP A 75 -21.18 -12.65 -23.06
C ASP A 75 -20.02 -11.78 -22.53
N VAL A 76 -19.13 -11.35 -23.42
CA VAL A 76 -18.14 -10.33 -23.03
C VAL A 76 -18.84 -8.99 -22.83
N PRO A 77 -18.58 -8.25 -21.73
CA PRO A 77 -19.23 -6.97 -21.50
C PRO A 77 -18.97 -5.95 -22.61
N ALA A 78 -20.03 -5.29 -23.08
CA ALA A 78 -19.95 -4.30 -24.15
C ALA A 78 -18.93 -3.16 -23.90
N PRO A 79 -18.77 -2.62 -22.67
CA PRO A 79 -17.76 -1.59 -22.40
C PRO A 79 -16.31 -2.06 -22.67
N VAL A 80 -16.00 -3.32 -22.36
CA VAL A 80 -14.69 -3.92 -22.61
C VAL A 80 -14.44 -4.07 -24.10
N LEU A 81 -15.46 -4.53 -24.85
CA LEU A 81 -15.38 -4.62 -26.31
C LEU A 81 -15.21 -3.26 -26.97
N ALA A 82 -15.92 -2.23 -26.48
CA ALA A 82 -15.76 -0.86 -26.96
C ALA A 82 -14.33 -0.34 -26.69
N ALA A 83 -13.80 -0.57 -25.49
CA ALA A 83 -12.43 -0.16 -25.13
C ALA A 83 -11.36 -0.87 -25.99
N LEU A 84 -11.53 -2.17 -26.28
CA LEU A 84 -10.65 -2.90 -27.20
C LEU A 84 -10.79 -2.40 -28.64
N ALA A 85 -12.01 -2.17 -29.11
CA ALA A 85 -12.29 -1.68 -30.46
C ALA A 85 -11.72 -0.28 -30.70
N ALA A 86 -11.78 0.61 -29.69
CA ALA A 86 -11.13 1.93 -29.74
C ALA A 86 -9.61 1.85 -29.89
N ARG A 87 -9.01 0.71 -29.52
CA ARG A 87 -7.58 0.40 -29.74
C ARG A 87 -7.32 -0.37 -31.04
N GLY A 88 -8.32 -0.57 -31.88
CA GLY A 88 -8.22 -1.36 -33.11
C GLY A 88 -8.26 -2.88 -32.91
N LEU A 89 -8.61 -3.35 -31.71
CA LEU A 89 -8.66 -4.78 -31.38
C LEU A 89 -10.10 -5.29 -31.43
N ARG A 90 -10.37 -6.27 -32.29
CA ARG A 90 -11.68 -6.94 -32.41
C ARG A 90 -11.52 -8.44 -32.15
N PRO A 91 -11.79 -8.91 -30.92
CA PRO A 91 -11.68 -10.34 -30.63
C PRO A 91 -12.69 -11.13 -31.47
N LYS A 92 -12.22 -12.18 -32.15
CA LYS A 92 -13.04 -12.98 -33.08
C LYS A 92 -14.05 -13.84 -32.32
N GLY A 93 -15.24 -14.02 -32.90
CA GLY A 93 -16.27 -14.91 -32.35
C GLY A 93 -16.86 -14.44 -31.02
N VAL A 94 -16.73 -13.15 -30.71
CA VAL A 94 -17.30 -12.57 -29.49
C VAL A 94 -18.61 -11.90 -29.81
N THR A 95 -19.66 -12.34 -29.13
CA THR A 95 -20.94 -11.64 -29.06
C THR A 95 -20.97 -10.77 -27.81
N PRO A 96 -21.40 -9.49 -27.92
CA PRO A 96 -21.63 -8.69 -26.74
C PRO A 96 -22.67 -9.39 -25.86
N ALA A 97 -22.43 -9.41 -24.55
CA ALA A 97 -23.46 -9.83 -23.61
C ALA A 97 -24.73 -9.03 -23.88
N ALA A 98 -25.88 -9.71 -23.94
CA ALA A 98 -27.15 -9.02 -23.85
C ALA A 98 -27.11 -8.20 -22.56
N ASP A 99 -27.42 -6.90 -22.64
CA ASP A 99 -27.36 -6.00 -21.49
C ASP A 99 -28.13 -6.68 -20.34
N PRO A 100 -27.43 -7.17 -19.28
CA PRO A 100 -28.14 -7.81 -18.20
C PRO A 100 -29.08 -6.77 -17.61
N PRO A 101 -30.33 -7.14 -17.26
CA PRO A 101 -31.26 -6.21 -16.64
C PRO A 101 -30.56 -5.64 -15.42
N ARG A 102 -30.12 -4.38 -15.52
CA ARG A 102 -29.33 -3.73 -14.47
C ARG A 102 -30.15 -3.93 -13.20
N PRO A 103 -29.65 -4.66 -12.18
CA PRO A 103 -30.38 -4.78 -10.94
C PRO A 103 -30.71 -3.35 -10.54
N LYS A 104 -31.98 -3.09 -10.21
CA LYS A 104 -32.42 -1.80 -9.67
C LYS A 104 -31.77 -1.64 -8.30
N ARG A 105 -30.44 -1.51 -8.26
CA ARG A 105 -29.71 -0.99 -7.13
C ARG A 105 -30.36 0.35 -6.93
N LYS A 106 -31.02 0.50 -5.78
CA LYS A 106 -31.34 1.80 -5.22
C LYS A 106 -30.02 2.53 -5.33
N ARG A 107 -29.90 3.41 -6.33
CA ARG A 107 -28.73 4.25 -6.49
C ARG A 107 -28.69 4.93 -5.15
N VAL A 108 -27.79 4.49 -4.28
CA VAL A 108 -27.37 5.30 -3.16
C VAL A 108 -26.77 6.46 -3.92
N SER A 109 -27.58 7.48 -4.12
CA SER A 109 -27.20 8.73 -4.73
C SER A 109 -26.15 9.27 -3.76
N ARG A 110 -24.91 8.81 -3.94
CA ARG A 110 -23.74 9.41 -3.34
C ARG A 110 -23.88 10.85 -3.79
N ALA A 111 -24.19 11.72 -2.82
CA ALA A 111 -24.22 13.14 -3.07
C ALA A 111 -22.93 13.45 -3.83
N PRO A 112 -22.98 14.10 -4.99
CA PRO A 112 -21.77 14.48 -5.69
C PRO A 112 -20.87 15.17 -4.66
N ALA A 113 -19.65 14.66 -4.49
CA ALA A 113 -18.67 15.28 -3.61
C ALA A 113 -18.70 16.77 -3.93
N THR A 114 -19.03 17.58 -2.93
CA THR A 114 -19.26 18.99 -3.20
C THR A 114 -17.92 19.59 -3.64
N PRO A 115 -17.92 20.63 -4.49
CA PRO A 115 -16.67 21.31 -4.87
C PRO A 115 -15.86 21.77 -3.65
N ALA A 116 -16.53 22.03 -2.52
CA ALA A 116 -15.92 22.36 -1.24
C ALA A 116 -15.08 21.21 -0.66
N ASP A 117 -15.51 19.95 -0.82
CA ASP A 117 -14.78 18.77 -0.37
C ASP A 117 -13.46 18.61 -1.15
N GLY A 118 -13.48 18.91 -2.45
CA GLY A 118 -12.29 18.89 -3.30
C GLY A 118 -11.26 19.97 -2.91
N ALA A 119 -11.71 21.20 -2.65
CA ALA A 119 -10.83 22.30 -2.25
C ALA A 119 -10.25 22.09 -0.83
N ALA A 120 -11.05 21.58 0.10
CA ALA A 120 -10.58 21.23 1.45
C ALA A 120 -9.52 20.12 1.38
N ARG A 121 -9.75 19.11 0.53
CA ARG A 121 -8.80 18.03 0.25
C ARG A 121 -7.49 18.55 -0.34
N GLU A 122 -7.53 19.39 -1.36
CA GLU A 122 -6.30 19.98 -1.94
C GLU A 122 -5.51 20.79 -0.92
N ARG A 123 -6.19 21.54 -0.04
CA ARG A 123 -5.54 22.26 1.07
C ARG A 123 -4.88 21.30 2.05
N MET A 124 -5.58 20.26 2.47
CA MET A 124 -5.03 19.24 3.38
C MET A 124 -3.80 18.55 2.78
N ILE A 125 -3.82 18.22 1.48
CA ILE A 125 -2.68 17.64 0.78
C ILE A 125 -1.51 18.64 0.71
N ALA A 126 -1.79 19.90 0.38
CA ALA A 126 -0.77 20.94 0.30
C ALA A 126 -0.13 21.23 1.66
N ASP A 127 -0.91 21.27 2.73
CA ASP A 127 -0.42 21.48 4.10
C ASP A 127 0.39 20.28 4.59
N ALA A 128 -0.08 19.05 4.33
CA ALA A 128 0.68 17.84 4.64
C ALA A 128 2.01 17.78 3.88
N ALA A 129 2.05 18.20 2.61
CA ALA A 129 3.27 18.28 1.82
C ALA A 129 4.25 19.35 2.34
N ARG A 130 3.76 20.52 2.79
CA ARG A 130 4.60 21.55 3.44
C ARG A 130 5.24 21.02 4.72
N LEU A 131 4.45 20.33 5.54
CA LEU A 131 4.93 19.73 6.78
C LEU A 131 5.86 18.53 6.51
N ALA A 132 5.72 17.85 5.36
CA ALA A 132 6.52 16.68 4.98
C ALA A 132 8.03 16.90 5.04
N HIS A 133 8.48 18.12 4.72
CA HIS A 133 9.88 18.50 4.72
C HIS A 133 10.49 18.72 6.11
N LEU A 134 9.67 18.90 7.15
CA LEU A 134 10.15 19.43 8.42
C LEU A 134 10.63 18.40 9.44
N ASP A 135 10.33 17.10 9.28
CA ASP A 135 10.93 16.02 10.09
C ASP A 135 10.22 14.70 9.74
N ALA A 136 10.76 13.90 8.83
CA ALA A 136 10.20 12.58 8.56
C ALA A 136 10.77 11.59 9.61
N PRO A 137 9.95 11.04 10.52
CA PRO A 137 10.44 10.11 11.53
C PRO A 137 11.09 8.89 10.86
N PRO A 138 12.19 8.37 11.43
CA PRO A 138 13.05 7.36 10.79
C PRO A 138 12.32 6.06 10.44
N ASP A 139 11.25 5.72 11.17
CA ASP A 139 10.55 4.44 11.05
C ASP A 139 9.71 4.31 9.77
N LEU A 140 9.25 5.43 9.19
CA LEU A 140 8.46 5.43 7.95
C LEU A 140 9.29 5.18 6.69
N ARG A 141 10.61 4.99 6.82
CA ARG A 141 11.48 4.67 5.69
C ARG A 141 11.32 3.22 5.22
N ARG A 142 10.88 2.29 6.07
CA ARG A 142 10.78 0.86 5.71
C ARG A 142 9.66 0.64 4.72
N ARG A 143 9.99 0.45 3.44
CA ARG A 143 9.03 -0.05 2.43
C ARG A 143 8.56 -1.43 2.85
N ALA A 144 7.37 -1.82 2.41
CA ALA A 144 6.99 -3.23 2.40
C ALA A 144 8.13 -4.04 1.75
N ASP A 145 8.68 -4.99 2.49
CA ASP A 145 9.68 -5.90 1.96
C ASP A 145 9.03 -6.93 1.02
N SER A 146 9.84 -7.69 0.29
CA SER A 146 9.32 -8.68 -0.67
C SER A 146 8.44 -9.76 -0.02
N ILE A 147 8.63 -10.05 1.27
CA ILE A 147 7.83 -11.04 2.02
C ILE A 147 6.45 -10.46 2.29
N ALA A 148 6.37 -9.21 2.78
CA ALA A 148 5.13 -8.51 3.02
C ALA A 148 4.34 -8.28 1.72
N LEU A 149 5.00 -7.92 0.62
CA LEU A 149 4.37 -7.77 -0.69
C LEU A 149 3.75 -9.09 -1.18
N LEU A 150 4.48 -10.20 -1.05
CA LEU A 150 3.95 -11.52 -1.41
C LEU A 150 2.76 -11.93 -0.52
N ALA A 151 2.84 -11.63 0.78
CA ALA A 151 1.74 -11.91 1.71
C ALA A 151 0.49 -11.08 1.37
N LEU A 152 0.65 -9.78 1.06
CA LEU A 152 -0.44 -8.91 0.62
C LEU A 152 -1.09 -9.39 -0.68
N ALA A 153 -0.29 -9.81 -1.66
CA ALA A 153 -0.79 -10.35 -2.91
C ALA A 153 -1.67 -11.58 -2.67
N ARG A 154 -1.19 -12.55 -1.88
CA ARG A 154 -1.94 -13.77 -1.56
C ARG A 154 -3.21 -13.49 -0.75
N ALA A 155 -3.16 -12.61 0.23
CA ALA A 155 -4.34 -12.23 1.02
C ALA A 155 -5.38 -11.52 0.14
N SER A 156 -4.93 -10.63 -0.76
CA SER A 156 -5.80 -9.94 -1.72
C SER A 156 -6.45 -10.92 -2.72
N GLU A 157 -5.69 -11.91 -3.20
CA GLU A 157 -6.22 -12.99 -4.07
C GLU A 157 -7.31 -13.82 -3.38
N ARG A 158 -7.12 -14.13 -2.09
CA ARG A 158 -8.14 -14.82 -1.26
C ARG A 158 -9.31 -13.92 -0.87
N ARG A 159 -9.22 -12.61 -1.15
CA ARG A 159 -10.17 -11.58 -0.68
C ARG A 159 -10.30 -11.56 0.85
N ASP A 160 -9.20 -11.82 1.53
CA ASP A 160 -9.13 -11.85 2.98
C ASP A 160 -8.80 -10.44 3.52
N ARG A 161 -9.85 -9.69 3.86
CA ARG A 161 -9.74 -8.29 4.34
C ARG A 161 -8.93 -8.24 5.63
N GLU A 162 -9.19 -9.15 6.57
CA GLU A 162 -8.54 -9.16 7.89
C GLU A 162 -7.04 -9.39 7.75
N ASP A 163 -6.62 -10.36 6.94
CA ASP A 163 -5.20 -10.60 6.64
C ASP A 163 -4.55 -9.37 5.99
N VAL A 164 -5.20 -8.73 5.01
CA VAL A 164 -4.63 -7.55 4.34
C VAL A 164 -4.45 -6.39 5.32
N VAL A 165 -5.44 -6.12 6.17
CA VAL A 165 -5.36 -5.08 7.21
C VAL A 165 -4.24 -5.41 8.19
N ALA A 166 -4.13 -6.64 8.67
CA ALA A 166 -3.10 -7.07 9.61
C ALA A 166 -1.68 -6.95 9.01
N ILE A 167 -1.50 -7.30 7.74
CA ILE A 167 -0.20 -7.18 7.07
C ILE A 167 0.15 -5.71 6.84
N LEU A 168 -0.79 -4.87 6.38
CA LEU A 168 -0.56 -3.43 6.20
C LEU A 168 -0.23 -2.76 7.54
N ALA A 169 -0.96 -3.10 8.60
CA ALA A 169 -0.71 -2.61 9.96
C ALA A 169 0.73 -2.89 10.39
N ARG A 170 1.21 -4.11 10.18
CA ARG A 170 2.60 -4.51 10.46
C ARG A 170 3.61 -3.73 9.63
N VAL A 171 3.37 -3.52 8.33
CA VAL A 171 4.26 -2.75 7.45
C VAL A 171 4.33 -1.29 7.87
N LEU A 172 3.20 -0.73 8.29
CA LEU A 172 3.07 0.68 8.67
C LEU A 172 3.48 0.96 10.12
N GLY A 173 3.65 -0.09 10.93
CA GLY A 173 3.91 0.02 12.37
C GLY A 173 2.70 0.58 13.12
N LEU A 174 1.49 0.29 12.66
CA LEU A 174 0.23 0.75 13.26
C LEU A 174 -0.55 -0.43 13.84
N PRO A 175 -1.42 -0.23 14.84
CA PRO A 175 -2.33 -1.28 15.28
C PRO A 175 -3.38 -1.57 14.20
N ALA A 176 -3.73 -2.84 14.00
CA ALA A 176 -4.71 -3.25 12.98
C ALA A 176 -6.08 -2.56 13.18
N ALA A 177 -6.49 -2.38 14.44
CA ALA A 177 -7.73 -1.67 14.80
C ALA A 177 -7.77 -0.21 14.33
N ALA A 178 -6.62 0.44 14.13
CA ALA A 178 -6.58 1.80 13.60
C ALA A 178 -6.70 1.85 12.07
N LEU A 179 -6.32 0.77 11.37
CA LEU A 179 -6.46 0.69 9.91
C LEU A 179 -7.80 0.11 9.48
N ASP A 180 -8.42 -0.75 10.30
CA ASP A 180 -9.66 -1.43 9.93
C ASP A 180 -10.77 -0.46 9.45
N PRO A 181 -11.05 0.67 10.13
CA PRO A 181 -12.07 1.63 9.67
C PRO A 181 -11.76 2.26 8.30
N LEU A 182 -10.50 2.24 7.85
CA LEU A 182 -10.12 2.77 6.54
C LEU A 182 -10.58 1.86 5.39
N PHE A 183 -10.85 0.58 5.69
CA PHE A 183 -11.33 -0.41 4.73
C PHE A 183 -12.87 -0.51 4.69
N ASP A 184 -13.56 0.34 5.45
CA ASP A 184 -15.02 0.44 5.39
C ASP A 184 -15.51 1.12 4.10
N GLU A 185 -16.80 0.91 3.79
CA GLU A 185 -17.37 1.05 2.44
C GLU A 185 -17.27 2.45 1.82
N THR A 186 -17.00 3.49 2.61
CA THR A 186 -17.25 4.88 2.23
C THR A 186 -16.09 5.58 1.54
N SER A 187 -14.84 5.14 1.64
CA SER A 187 -13.74 5.86 0.97
C SER A 187 -12.54 5.01 0.55
N GLY A 188 -12.45 4.75 -0.75
CA GLY A 188 -11.25 4.17 -1.39
C GLY A 188 -9.99 5.05 -1.28
N GLU A 189 -10.16 6.34 -0.97
CA GLU A 189 -9.04 7.26 -0.80
C GLU A 189 -8.21 6.91 0.45
N LEU A 190 -8.84 6.51 1.54
CA LEU A 190 -8.12 6.16 2.77
C LEU A 190 -7.26 4.92 2.59
N VAL A 191 -7.78 3.91 1.88
CA VAL A 191 -7.01 2.74 1.46
C VAL A 191 -5.87 3.15 0.53
N ALA A 192 -6.09 4.11 -0.36
CA ALA A 192 -5.04 4.63 -1.24
C ALA A 192 -3.91 5.31 -0.47
N ILE A 193 -4.24 6.11 0.55
CA ILE A 193 -3.28 6.73 1.46
C ILE A 193 -2.48 5.64 2.19
N ALA A 194 -3.14 4.62 2.74
CA ALA A 194 -2.47 3.51 3.45
C ALA A 194 -1.53 2.71 2.53
N CYS A 195 -1.99 2.33 1.34
CA CYS A 195 -1.17 1.63 0.34
C CYS A 195 0.06 2.47 -0.05
N ARG A 196 -0.14 3.79 -0.21
CA ARG A 196 0.94 4.69 -0.59
C ARG A 196 1.96 4.88 0.52
N ALA A 197 1.51 5.00 1.77
CA ALA A 197 2.35 5.06 2.96
C ALA A 197 3.20 3.78 3.13
N ALA A 198 2.60 2.61 2.88
CA ALA A 198 3.28 1.31 2.89
C ALA A 198 4.33 1.18 1.77
N GLY A 199 4.30 2.10 0.79
CA GLY A 199 5.23 2.13 -0.32
C GLY A 199 4.94 1.06 -1.37
N LEU A 200 3.67 0.65 -1.48
CA LEU A 200 3.22 -0.27 -2.53
C LEU A 200 3.41 0.35 -3.91
N GLU A 201 3.51 -0.53 -4.92
CA GLU A 201 3.46 -0.14 -6.31
C GLU A 201 2.02 -0.11 -6.84
N ASP A 202 1.83 0.46 -8.04
CA ASP A 202 0.51 0.59 -8.67
C ASP A 202 -0.25 -0.76 -8.74
N ALA A 203 0.40 -1.91 -9.03
CA ALA A 203 -0.33 -3.19 -9.15
C ALA A 203 -0.82 -3.66 -7.81
N ASP A 204 0.04 -3.61 -6.80
CA ASP A 204 -0.29 -4.13 -5.48
C ASP A 204 -1.41 -3.30 -4.86
N ALA A 205 -1.39 -1.98 -5.07
CA ALA A 205 -2.50 -1.11 -4.72
C ALA A 205 -3.79 -1.49 -5.49
N ILE A 206 -3.75 -1.69 -6.80
CA ILE A 206 -4.94 -2.11 -7.59
C ILE A 206 -5.47 -3.47 -7.10
N ARG A 207 -4.59 -4.44 -6.83
CA ARG A 207 -4.98 -5.76 -6.30
C ARG A 207 -5.72 -5.63 -4.98
N ILE A 208 -5.24 -4.76 -4.07
CA ILE A 208 -5.91 -4.48 -2.81
C ILE A 208 -7.27 -3.80 -3.07
N PHE A 209 -7.33 -2.75 -3.90
CA PHE A 209 -8.60 -2.06 -4.22
C PHE A 209 -9.65 -2.99 -4.80
N VAL A 210 -9.27 -3.88 -5.73
CA VAL A 210 -10.19 -4.78 -6.41
C VAL A 210 -10.55 -5.99 -5.54
N GLY A 211 -9.57 -6.53 -4.79
CA GLY A 211 -9.73 -7.75 -4.01
C GLY A 211 -10.46 -7.54 -2.69
N VAL A 212 -10.00 -6.59 -1.88
CA VAL A 212 -10.45 -6.38 -0.48
C VAL A 212 -10.88 -4.95 -0.18
N GLY A 213 -10.72 -4.03 -1.14
CA GLY A 213 -11.07 -2.63 -0.97
C GLY A 213 -12.57 -2.40 -0.78
N PRO A 214 -12.95 -1.17 -0.33
CA PRO A 214 -14.33 -0.75 -0.19
C PRO A 214 -15.14 -1.05 -1.45
N ALA A 215 -16.43 -1.36 -1.30
CA ALA A 215 -17.31 -1.67 -2.44
C ALA A 215 -17.23 -0.59 -3.55
N ALA A 216 -17.06 0.68 -3.17
CA ALA A 216 -16.85 1.78 -4.10
C ALA A 216 -15.64 1.55 -5.05
N THR A 217 -14.53 1.02 -4.54
CA THR A 217 -13.30 0.77 -5.33
C THR A 217 -13.38 -0.42 -6.26
N ARG A 218 -14.40 -1.27 -6.14
CA ARG A 218 -14.68 -2.38 -7.06
C ARG A 218 -15.42 -1.94 -8.33
N SER A 219 -15.92 -0.70 -8.36
CA SER A 219 -16.42 -0.05 -9.57
C SER A 219 -15.29 0.61 -10.35
N GLY A 220 -15.45 0.76 -11.66
CA GLY A 220 -14.42 1.36 -12.52
C GLY A 220 -14.13 2.82 -12.15
N ALA A 221 -15.18 3.57 -11.84
CA ALA A 221 -15.07 4.97 -11.41
C ALA A 221 -14.39 5.11 -10.04
N GLY A 222 -14.80 4.30 -9.05
CA GLY A 222 -14.18 4.34 -7.72
C GLY A 222 -12.74 3.84 -7.71
N LEU A 223 -12.40 2.84 -8.54
CA LEU A 223 -11.01 2.44 -8.76
C LEU A 223 -10.18 3.59 -9.35
N GLN A 224 -10.73 4.30 -10.34
CA GLN A 224 -10.06 5.45 -10.94
C GLN A 224 -9.84 6.59 -9.92
N GLU A 225 -10.83 6.89 -9.09
CA GLU A 225 -10.76 7.89 -8.01
C GLU A 225 -9.67 7.51 -6.98
N ALA A 226 -9.66 6.25 -6.52
CA ALA A 226 -8.65 5.73 -5.60
C ALA A 226 -7.23 5.77 -6.20
N MET A 227 -7.08 5.34 -7.46
CA MET A 227 -5.78 5.39 -8.16
C MET A 227 -5.28 6.81 -8.39
N THR A 228 -6.18 7.76 -8.65
CA THR A 228 -5.81 9.17 -8.79
C THR A 228 -5.25 9.70 -7.48
N SER A 229 -5.92 9.40 -6.37
CA SER A 229 -5.47 9.75 -5.02
C SER A 229 -4.13 9.09 -4.65
N PHE A 230 -3.96 7.81 -4.99
CA PHE A 230 -2.71 7.08 -4.79
C PHE A 230 -1.54 7.71 -5.55
N GLN A 231 -1.78 8.15 -6.79
CA GLN A 231 -0.74 8.69 -7.68
C GLN A 231 -0.40 10.16 -7.39
N SER A 232 -1.35 10.93 -6.85
CA SER A 232 -1.12 12.34 -6.49
C SER A 232 -0.29 12.51 -5.23
N LEU A 233 -0.21 11.48 -4.38
CA LEU A 233 0.51 11.53 -3.11
C LEU A 233 1.92 10.93 -3.26
N ASP A 234 2.92 11.59 -2.71
CA ASP A 234 4.18 10.94 -2.38
C ASP A 234 4.05 10.13 -1.08
N ARG A 235 4.98 9.20 -0.87
CA ARG A 235 4.96 8.29 0.27
C ARG A 235 5.08 9.01 1.63
N PRO A 236 6.07 9.92 1.84
CA PRO A 236 6.14 10.72 3.06
C PRO A 236 4.84 11.45 3.40
N THR A 237 4.22 12.13 2.42
CA THR A 237 2.95 12.85 2.60
C THR A 237 1.83 11.89 2.99
N ALA A 238 1.70 10.76 2.29
CA ALA A 238 0.69 9.75 2.61
C ALA A 238 0.85 9.18 4.03
N ALA A 239 2.08 8.92 4.46
CA ALA A 239 2.33 8.38 5.80
C ALA A 239 2.00 9.37 6.93
N ARG A 240 2.19 10.68 6.70
CA ARG A 240 1.77 11.72 7.65
C ARG A 240 0.26 11.85 7.73
N LEU A 241 -0.40 11.94 6.58
CA LEU A 241 -1.86 11.97 6.50
C LEU A 241 -2.46 10.78 7.23
N LEU A 242 -1.91 9.58 7.01
CA LEU A 242 -2.36 8.37 7.67
C LEU A 242 -2.29 8.50 9.19
N ARG A 243 -1.16 8.96 9.76
CA ARG A 243 -1.03 9.16 11.22
C ARG A 243 -2.02 10.17 11.78
N THR A 244 -2.23 11.27 11.06
CA THR A 244 -3.22 12.28 11.44
C THR A 244 -4.63 11.70 11.47
N ILE A 245 -4.97 10.86 10.49
CA ILE A 245 -6.28 10.21 10.38
C ILE A 245 -6.45 9.15 11.46
N THR A 246 -5.45 8.29 11.68
CA THR A 246 -5.53 7.21 12.66
C THR A 246 -5.43 7.70 14.10
N ARG A 247 -5.18 9.00 14.31
CA ARG A 247 -4.98 9.62 15.62
C ARG A 247 -4.08 8.79 16.52
N ASP A 248 -3.02 8.27 15.92
CA ASP A 248 -1.86 7.82 16.69
C ASP A 248 -1.11 9.12 17.07
N GLU A 249 -1.79 10.00 17.82
CA GLU A 249 -1.04 10.92 18.65
C GLU A 249 -0.26 10.00 19.58
N PRO A 250 1.09 10.04 19.58
CA PRO A 250 1.83 9.38 20.63
C PRO A 250 1.21 9.91 21.91
N GLU A 251 0.62 9.01 22.72
CA GLU A 251 0.14 9.35 24.05
C GLU A 251 1.21 10.27 24.65
N PRO A 252 0.88 11.54 24.93
CA PRO A 252 1.89 12.53 25.23
C PRO A 252 2.71 11.95 26.37
N LEU A 253 4.01 11.71 26.09
CA LEU A 253 4.97 11.23 27.08
C LEU A 253 4.65 11.98 28.36
N PRO A 254 4.28 11.28 29.46
CA PRO A 254 3.79 11.95 30.65
C PRO A 254 4.77 13.06 30.97
N ALA A 255 4.28 14.30 31.05
CA ALA A 255 5.04 15.52 31.27
C ALA A 255 5.65 15.58 32.69
N ALA A 256 6.16 14.46 33.17
CA ALA A 256 6.77 14.22 34.44
C ALA A 256 8.24 13.87 34.18
N GLN A 257 9.07 14.88 33.91
CA GLN A 257 10.46 14.96 34.41
C GLN A 257 11.25 16.20 33.93
N GLU A 258 10.71 17.06 33.06
CA GLU A 258 11.46 18.24 32.60
C GLU A 258 11.31 19.49 33.50
N THR A 259 10.50 19.44 34.55
CA THR A 259 10.30 20.56 35.50
C THR A 259 11.13 20.48 36.79
N ALA A 260 11.99 19.48 36.99
CA ALA A 260 12.77 19.35 38.25
C ALA A 260 14.20 19.90 38.22
N ALA A 261 14.75 20.36 37.08
CA ALA A 261 16.18 20.74 36.98
C ALA A 261 16.45 22.20 36.60
N ARG A 262 15.49 23.12 36.80
CA ARG A 262 15.75 24.57 36.75
C ARG A 262 15.29 25.27 38.02
N SER A 263 16.02 25.04 39.11
CA SER A 263 16.13 26.02 40.18
C SER A 263 17.26 27.00 39.82
N PRO A 264 16.97 28.28 39.54
CA PRO A 264 17.98 29.31 39.51
C PRO A 264 18.22 29.83 40.94
N ARG A 265 19.49 30.17 41.23
CA ARG A 265 19.98 30.94 42.40
C ARG A 265 19.99 30.23 43.77
N ARG A 266 21.19 29.81 44.17
CA ARG A 266 21.99 30.47 45.23
C ARG A 266 23.45 29.97 45.14
N GLN A 267 24.37 30.90 44.84
CA GLN A 267 25.46 31.31 45.75
C GLN A 267 26.52 30.20 45.95
N ALA A 268 27.64 30.25 45.24
CA ALA A 268 28.82 31.05 45.60
C ALA A 268 29.41 30.67 46.97
N ALA A 269 30.37 29.74 46.97
CA ALA A 269 31.55 29.73 47.86
C ALA A 269 32.48 28.55 47.52
N ALA A 270 33.78 28.83 47.52
CA ALA A 270 34.94 27.91 47.54
C ALA A 270 35.15 27.04 46.29
N ALA A 271 36.11 27.30 45.39
CA ALA A 271 37.55 27.46 45.57
C ALA A 271 38.22 26.27 46.30
N ALA A 272 39.29 25.76 45.65
CA ALA A 272 40.20 24.69 46.10
C ALA A 272 39.62 23.25 45.98
N THR A 273 40.31 22.24 45.46
CA THR A 273 41.75 22.06 45.25
C THR A 273 41.99 20.93 44.26
N LEU A 274 43.06 21.07 43.49
CA LEU A 274 43.78 20.01 42.78
C LEU A 274 44.09 18.81 43.71
N SER A 275 43.91 17.59 43.20
CA SER A 275 44.95 16.55 43.22
C SER A 275 44.56 15.32 42.37
N PRO A 276 45.50 14.81 41.54
CA PRO A 276 45.42 13.50 40.91
C PRO A 276 46.23 12.46 41.70
N ARG A 277 45.70 11.24 41.83
CA ARG A 277 46.36 9.99 42.27
C ARG A 277 45.27 8.91 42.19
N SER A 278 45.48 7.65 41.84
CA SER A 278 46.65 6.84 41.61
C SER A 278 46.15 5.51 41.06
N THR A 279 46.98 4.86 40.25
CA THR A 279 47.01 3.45 39.82
C THR A 279 46.46 2.41 40.79
N ALA A 280 45.75 1.41 40.25
CA ALA A 280 46.02 -0.06 40.35
C ALA A 280 44.75 -0.80 39.89
N GLN A 281 44.73 -1.55 38.78
CA GLN A 281 45.38 -2.85 38.54
C GLN A 281 44.68 -4.00 39.29
N SER A 282 44.27 -5.00 38.50
CA SER A 282 44.15 -6.44 38.84
C SER A 282 42.75 -7.05 38.98
N GLY A 283 42.55 -8.15 38.26
CA GLY A 283 41.45 -9.11 38.40
C GLY A 283 40.73 -9.40 37.08
N LEU A 284 41.36 -9.97 36.06
CA LEU A 284 41.47 -11.42 35.85
C LEU A 284 40.38 -12.25 36.55
N LYS A 285 39.38 -12.71 35.79
CA LYS A 285 38.72 -14.02 35.92
C LYS A 285 37.72 -14.25 34.77
N ASP A 286 38.23 -14.76 33.65
CA ASP A 286 37.61 -15.91 32.97
C ASP A 286 37.93 -17.16 33.82
N PRO A 287 37.17 -18.28 33.78
CA PRO A 287 36.45 -18.80 32.61
C PRO A 287 35.05 -19.35 32.94
N LYS A 288 34.30 -19.82 31.93
CA LYS A 288 33.90 -21.25 31.82
C LYS A 288 32.92 -21.47 30.66
N ALA A 289 33.38 -22.27 29.71
CA ALA A 289 32.61 -22.87 28.63
C ALA A 289 31.44 -23.71 29.15
N ALA A 290 30.32 -23.66 28.42
CA ALA A 290 29.29 -24.70 28.44
C ALA A 290 28.56 -24.75 27.09
N THR A 291 29.09 -25.56 26.18
CA THR A 291 28.35 -26.32 25.15
C THR A 291 28.62 -27.78 25.55
N PRO A 292 27.66 -28.74 25.58
CA PRO A 292 26.75 -29.05 24.46
C PRO A 292 25.35 -29.57 24.85
N ALA A 293 24.43 -29.66 23.88
CA ALA A 293 23.51 -30.80 23.76
C ALA A 293 22.82 -30.78 22.39
N SER A 294 23.29 -31.67 21.52
CA SER A 294 22.51 -32.26 20.44
C SER A 294 21.26 -32.94 21.00
N ARG A 295 20.09 -32.71 20.38
CA ARG A 295 18.98 -33.65 20.43
C ARG A 295 18.52 -33.98 19.02
N THR A 296 18.84 -35.21 18.65
CA THR A 296 18.26 -36.00 17.57
C THR A 296 16.80 -36.36 17.87
N ASP A 297 16.13 -36.85 16.82
CA ASP A 297 14.86 -37.57 16.77
C ASP A 297 13.57 -36.74 16.90
N GLY A 298 12.56 -36.90 16.03
CA GLY A 298 12.38 -37.91 15.00
C GLY A 298 11.13 -37.66 14.16
N ARG A 299 11.13 -38.30 12.98
CA ARG A 299 10.02 -39.04 12.39
C ARG A 299 8.59 -38.60 12.78
N ASN A 300 7.79 -38.19 11.79
CA ASN A 300 6.64 -39.02 11.48
C ASN A 300 6.21 -38.89 10.02
N ARG A 301 6.14 -40.05 9.36
CA ARG A 301 5.43 -40.27 8.10
C ARG A 301 3.98 -40.57 8.47
N GLY A 302 3.06 -39.90 7.79
CA GLY A 302 1.67 -40.30 7.56
C GLY A 302 1.37 -39.90 6.14
#